data_AF-A0A2V9N069-F1
#
_entry.id   AF-A0A2V9N069-F1
#
_cell.length_a   1.000
_cell.length_b   1.000
_cell.length_c   1.000
_cell.angle_alpha   90.00
_cell.angle_beta   90.00
_cell.angle_gamma   90.00
#
_symmetry.space_group_name_H-M   'P 1'
#
loop_
_entity.id
_entity.type
_entity.pdbx_description
1 polymer ?
#
loop_
_entity_poly.entity_id
_entity_poly.type
_entity_poly.pdbx_seq_one_letter_code
_entity_poly.pdbx_strand_id
1 'polypeptide(L)'
;MFLSHRMFKFGRARSQGGRALCGPAPEASMKRNVFYVLMLSILGIVFALPAFSQTATVKGVCKDAQGTPIADAQVTWHNDDNGRTFKLKTNKKGEYFSLGVDPGTYTVTLSKDGKQLDQVSKFKVGVDEVDLPFDLKASQEQAVQQTAKEKGISPEQVKQMQEQQAKAEQYNKSIGTVNEKLKAATAAEQATPPNYDAAIASLNEAAQMVPNEDLVWFRLGGAYLDSAKTQTDPAEKTKRYTEAYNDLHKAIDLKKGKTAEAAGTPGAAPANGQGAPANGQAAPANGQAAQGNGQPPQSGKPVVQSALDNQRMAAYYDNFANAAARVGKSDEAVNAYQQAATLDPPHAGQYYFNLGAVLTNSNTTNDVKIRKQAIEAFDKAIAADANHADAYFWKGQNLVGMATTDPSGKIVAPEGTTEAYQKYLELQPSGPHAEEAKQMLTALNATVETTYGKKGSKKKP
;
A
#
# COMPACT_ATOMS: atom_id res chain seq x y z
N MET A 1 12.27 -58.62 1.36
CA MET A 1 12.53 -60.07 1.30
C MET A 1 13.61 -60.28 0.22
N PHE A 2 14.77 -60.80 0.65
CA PHE A 2 15.85 -61.49 -0.09
C PHE A 2 16.28 -60.97 -1.48
N LEU A 3 17.51 -60.45 -1.66
CA LEU A 3 18.85 -61.10 -1.68
C LEU A 3 19.30 -61.56 -3.08
N SER A 4 20.62 -61.55 -3.21
CA SER A 4 21.48 -62.34 -4.10
C SER A 4 21.74 -61.81 -5.52
N HIS A 5 22.94 -61.31 -5.79
CA HIS A 5 24.20 -62.07 -6.09
C HIS A 5 24.18 -62.72 -7.48
N ARG A 6 25.17 -62.35 -8.31
CA ARG A 6 26.17 -63.31 -8.83
C ARG A 6 27.30 -62.64 -9.61
N MET A 7 28.51 -63.10 -9.30
CA MET A 7 29.76 -62.95 -10.05
C MET A 7 29.66 -63.46 -11.50
N PHE A 8 30.58 -63.05 -12.38
CA PHE A 8 31.51 -63.99 -13.07
C PHE A 8 32.62 -63.29 -13.92
N LYS A 9 33.85 -63.78 -13.70
CA LYS A 9 34.99 -64.10 -14.61
C LYS A 9 35.66 -63.06 -15.54
N PHE A 10 36.93 -62.82 -15.19
CA PHE A 10 38.20 -62.91 -15.97
C PHE A 10 38.18 -63.19 -17.49
N GLY A 11 38.99 -62.40 -18.21
CA GLY A 11 39.63 -62.74 -19.49
C GLY A 11 40.98 -62.04 -19.67
N ARG A 12 42.06 -62.82 -19.80
CA ARG A 12 43.44 -62.38 -20.13
C ARG A 12 43.64 -62.39 -21.64
N ALA A 13 44.41 -61.44 -22.17
CA ALA A 13 45.18 -61.63 -23.41
C ALA A 13 46.50 -60.85 -23.37
N ARG A 14 47.55 -61.47 -23.90
CA ARG A 14 48.99 -61.12 -23.86
C ARG A 14 49.44 -60.84 -25.30
N SER A 15 50.35 -59.88 -25.52
CA SER A 15 51.20 -59.77 -26.72
C SER A 15 52.32 -58.75 -26.43
N GLN A 16 53.54 -59.16 -26.05
CA GLN A 16 54.73 -59.44 -26.88
C GLN A 16 55.35 -58.23 -27.61
N GLY A 17 56.65 -57.99 -27.39
CA GLY A 17 57.58 -57.48 -28.41
C GLY A 17 58.71 -56.53 -27.96
N GLY A 18 59.97 -57.01 -27.96
CA GLY A 18 61.23 -56.24 -28.14
C GLY A 18 62.00 -55.85 -26.86
N ARG A 19 63.06 -56.54 -26.37
CA ARG A 19 64.49 -56.59 -26.81
C ARG A 19 65.10 -55.21 -27.09
N ALA A 20 66.30 -54.80 -26.66
CA ALA A 20 67.46 -55.35 -25.94
C ALA A 20 68.35 -54.12 -25.53
N LEU A 21 69.25 -54.11 -24.54
CA LEU A 21 70.63 -54.62 -24.60
C LEU A 21 71.33 -54.33 -23.24
N CYS A 22 72.18 -55.26 -22.81
CA CYS A 22 73.02 -55.22 -21.60
C CYS A 22 74.33 -54.42 -21.78
N GLY A 23 74.90 -53.96 -20.66
CA GLY A 23 76.32 -53.61 -20.50
C GLY A 23 76.65 -53.12 -19.08
N PRO A 24 77.86 -53.37 -18.53
CA PRO A 24 78.01 -53.96 -17.20
C PRO A 24 78.65 -53.06 -16.11
N ALA A 25 78.55 -53.49 -14.84
CA ALA A 25 79.46 -53.15 -13.73
C ALA A 25 80.36 -54.38 -13.46
N PRO A 26 81.63 -54.28 -12.97
CA PRO A 26 81.90 -53.90 -11.57
C PRO A 26 83.29 -53.27 -11.25
N GLU A 27 83.43 -52.85 -9.98
CA GLU A 27 84.58 -52.61 -9.08
C GLU A 27 86.04 -52.70 -9.56
N ALA A 28 86.89 -51.77 -9.08
CA ALA A 28 88.08 -52.10 -8.27
C ALA A 28 88.83 -50.87 -7.71
N SER A 29 89.14 -50.94 -6.41
CA SER A 29 90.33 -50.44 -5.69
C SER A 29 90.88 -49.02 -5.96
N MET A 30 91.08 -48.23 -4.90
CA MET A 30 92.39 -48.14 -4.25
C MET A 30 92.32 -47.24 -3.00
N LYS A 31 92.78 -47.81 -1.89
CA LYS A 31 93.02 -47.17 -0.59
C LYS A 31 93.99 -46.00 -0.73
N ARG A 32 93.94 -45.09 0.25
CA ARG A 32 94.95 -44.05 0.57
C ARG A 32 94.67 -42.66 -0.02
N ASN A 33 93.51 -42.07 0.29
CA ASN A 33 93.26 -40.60 0.26
C ASN A 33 92.09 -40.15 1.17
N VAL A 34 91.61 -41.02 2.07
CA VAL A 34 90.45 -40.79 2.97
C VAL A 34 90.71 -39.70 4.03
N PHE A 35 91.92 -39.13 4.11
CA PHE A 35 92.27 -38.15 5.14
C PHE A 35 92.13 -36.67 4.70
N TYR A 36 92.07 -36.36 3.40
CA TYR A 36 92.03 -34.96 2.92
C TYR A 36 90.67 -34.49 2.39
N VAL A 37 89.74 -35.39 2.08
CA VAL A 37 88.37 -35.02 1.67
C VAL A 37 87.46 -34.69 2.87
N LEU A 38 87.81 -35.17 4.07
CA LEU A 38 87.06 -34.89 5.31
C LEU A 38 87.36 -33.52 5.94
N MET A 39 88.42 -32.82 5.49
CA MET A 39 88.86 -31.53 6.06
C MET A 39 88.51 -30.32 5.17
N LEU A 40 88.09 -30.55 3.91
CA LEU A 40 87.47 -29.55 3.02
C LEU A 40 85.94 -29.61 3.02
N SER A 41 85.34 -30.50 3.82
CA SER A 41 83.89 -30.61 4.03
C SER A 41 83.39 -29.90 5.30
N ILE A 42 84.28 -29.25 6.06
CA ILE A 42 83.93 -28.48 7.28
C ILE A 42 84.04 -26.96 7.06
N LEU A 43 84.59 -26.50 5.93
CA LEU A 43 84.69 -25.08 5.57
C LEU A 43 83.78 -24.70 4.39
N GLY A 44 82.57 -25.24 4.38
CA GLY A 44 81.51 -24.92 3.42
C GLY A 44 80.10 -24.93 4.04
N ILE A 45 80.00 -24.96 5.37
CA ILE A 45 78.73 -24.91 6.12
C ILE A 45 78.84 -23.82 7.18
N VAL A 46 79.01 -22.56 6.77
CA VAL A 46 78.76 -21.42 7.67
C VAL A 46 78.08 -20.33 6.83
N PHE A 47 76.85 -20.00 7.24
CA PHE A 47 75.89 -19.05 6.66
C PHE A 47 74.93 -19.55 5.57
N ALA A 48 74.25 -20.67 5.82
CA ALA A 48 72.79 -20.62 5.64
C ALA A 48 72.23 -19.91 6.87
N LEU A 49 72.13 -18.58 6.83
CA LEU A 49 71.20 -17.92 7.75
C LEU A 49 69.85 -18.60 7.53
N PRO A 50 69.13 -19.05 8.57
CA PRO A 50 67.71 -19.29 8.39
C PRO A 50 67.15 -17.98 7.86
N ALA A 51 66.71 -17.98 6.60
CA ALA A 51 65.81 -16.94 6.14
C ALA A 51 64.59 -17.07 7.03
N PHE A 52 64.53 -16.25 8.10
CA PHE A 52 63.30 -16.07 8.84
C PHE A 52 62.29 -15.59 7.79
N SER A 53 61.41 -16.47 7.34
CA SER A 53 60.27 -16.06 6.54
C SER A 53 59.51 -15.06 7.40
N GLN A 54 59.52 -13.78 7.02
CA GLN A 54 58.73 -12.77 7.67
C GLN A 54 57.28 -13.06 7.30
N THR A 55 56.61 -13.83 8.15
CA THR A 55 55.20 -14.19 8.00
C THR A 55 54.33 -13.20 8.75
N ALA A 56 53.22 -12.82 8.15
CA ALA A 56 52.21 -11.97 8.77
C ALA A 56 51.30 -12.74 9.74
N THR A 57 50.66 -11.95 10.59
CA THR A 57 49.50 -12.33 11.39
C THR A 57 48.25 -11.83 10.69
N VAL A 58 47.26 -12.68 10.48
CA VAL A 58 45.94 -12.26 9.96
C VAL A 58 44.87 -12.45 11.01
N LYS A 59 43.99 -11.46 11.15
CA LYS A 59 42.85 -11.52 12.06
C LYS A 59 41.64 -10.81 11.45
N GLY A 60 40.48 -11.03 12.05
CA GLY A 60 39.29 -10.26 11.72
C GLY A 60 38.05 -10.75 12.44
N VAL A 61 36.98 -9.96 12.36
CA VAL A 61 35.67 -10.29 12.93
C VAL A 61 34.65 -10.38 11.82
N CYS A 62 33.87 -11.45 11.81
CA CYS A 62 32.80 -11.67 10.84
C CYS A 62 31.44 -11.36 11.47
N LYS A 63 30.67 -10.46 10.85
CA LYS A 63 29.32 -10.04 11.27
C LYS A 63 28.32 -10.21 10.13
N ASP A 64 27.09 -10.57 10.48
CA ASP A 64 25.97 -10.68 9.55
C ASP A 64 25.38 -9.30 9.16
N ALA A 65 24.35 -9.31 8.31
CA ALA A 65 23.67 -8.09 7.86
C ALA A 65 22.97 -7.32 9.00
N GLN A 66 22.76 -7.96 10.15
CA GLN A 66 22.16 -7.40 11.36
C GLN A 66 23.24 -6.92 12.36
N GLY A 67 24.52 -7.13 12.06
CA GLY A 67 25.65 -6.81 12.93
C GLY A 67 25.97 -7.87 13.99
N THR A 68 25.32 -9.04 13.93
CA THR A 68 25.54 -10.16 14.85
C THR A 68 26.81 -10.92 14.45
N PRO A 69 27.68 -11.30 15.40
CA PRO A 69 28.86 -12.09 15.06
C PRO A 69 28.51 -13.48 14.50
N ILE A 70 29.20 -13.89 13.44
CA ILE A 70 28.95 -15.17 12.77
C ILE A 70 29.87 -16.22 13.38
N ALA A 71 29.33 -17.07 14.25
CA ALA A 71 30.08 -18.17 14.85
C ALA A 71 30.22 -19.38 13.91
N ASP A 72 31.32 -20.13 14.04
CA ASP A 72 31.60 -21.37 13.29
C ASP A 72 31.50 -21.19 11.75
N ALA A 73 31.78 -19.99 11.24
CA ALA A 73 31.96 -19.72 9.82
C ALA A 73 33.38 -20.07 9.40
N GLN A 74 33.56 -20.47 8.15
CA GLN A 74 34.85 -20.77 7.57
C GLN A 74 35.35 -19.58 6.75
N VAL A 75 36.49 -19.02 7.15
CA VAL A 75 37.24 -17.99 6.41
C VAL A 75 38.38 -18.67 5.68
N THR A 76 38.31 -18.71 4.36
CA THR A 76 39.30 -19.38 3.51
C THR A 76 40.20 -18.33 2.87
N TRP A 77 41.48 -18.34 3.22
CA TRP A 77 42.51 -17.50 2.62
C TRP A 77 43.25 -18.30 1.56
N HIS A 78 43.00 -18.02 0.29
CA HIS A 78 43.72 -18.61 -0.83
C HIS A 78 44.79 -17.64 -1.32
N ASN A 79 46.06 -18.02 -1.25
CA ASN A 79 47.16 -17.23 -1.80
C ASN A 79 47.20 -17.44 -3.33
N ASP A 80 46.93 -16.39 -4.08
CA ASP A 80 46.90 -16.40 -5.54
C ASP A 80 48.30 -16.57 -6.16
N ASP A 81 49.37 -16.26 -5.43
CA ASP A 81 50.76 -16.27 -5.92
C ASP A 81 51.38 -17.67 -5.84
N ASN A 82 51.05 -18.45 -4.80
CA ASN A 82 51.63 -19.77 -4.56
C ASN A 82 50.61 -20.91 -4.38
N GLY A 83 49.31 -20.61 -4.44
CA GLY A 83 48.21 -21.57 -4.32
C GLY A 83 47.95 -22.11 -2.91
N ARG A 84 48.73 -21.72 -1.90
CA ARG A 84 48.50 -22.15 -0.50
C ARG A 84 47.15 -21.67 -0.01
N THR A 85 46.45 -22.53 0.74
CA THR A 85 45.12 -22.22 1.27
C THR A 85 45.07 -22.45 2.78
N PHE A 86 44.63 -21.44 3.52
CA PHE A 86 44.38 -21.53 4.96
C PHE A 86 42.87 -21.49 5.20
N LYS A 87 42.36 -22.44 5.98
CA LYS A 87 40.94 -22.52 6.37
C LYS A 87 40.83 -22.22 7.85
N LEU A 88 40.30 -21.07 8.18
CA LEU A 88 40.12 -20.59 9.55
C LEU A 88 38.66 -20.72 9.94
N LYS A 89 38.38 -20.96 11.21
CA LYS A 89 37.02 -20.96 11.75
C LYS A 89 36.83 -19.78 12.69
N THR A 90 35.68 -19.13 12.61
CA THR A 90 35.31 -18.06 13.54
C THR A 90 34.86 -18.63 14.89
N ASN A 91 35.21 -17.94 15.97
CA ASN A 91 34.76 -18.30 17.32
C ASN A 91 33.33 -17.78 17.61
N LYS A 92 32.82 -17.95 18.84
CA LYS A 92 31.49 -17.46 19.25
C LYS A 92 31.31 -15.93 19.14
N LYS A 93 32.41 -15.18 19.11
CA LYS A 93 32.43 -13.72 18.91
C LYS A 93 32.65 -13.34 17.44
N GLY A 94 32.62 -14.31 16.51
CA GLY A 94 32.86 -14.09 15.09
C GLY A 94 34.32 -13.83 14.72
N GLU A 95 35.26 -13.95 15.68
CA GLU A 95 36.67 -13.64 15.46
C GLU A 95 37.39 -14.83 14.82
N TYR A 96 38.27 -14.57 13.85
CA TYR A 96 39.23 -15.53 13.33
C TYR A 96 40.65 -14.96 13.47
N PHE A 97 41.63 -15.86 13.55
CA PHE A 97 43.02 -15.50 13.76
C PHE A 97 43.94 -16.58 13.19
N SER A 98 45.05 -16.18 12.57
CA SER A 98 46.12 -17.09 12.15
C SER A 98 47.48 -16.40 12.19
N LEU A 99 48.50 -17.19 12.52
CA LEU A 99 49.91 -16.81 12.52
C LEU A 99 50.62 -17.58 11.41
N GLY A 100 51.63 -16.97 10.79
CA GLY A 100 52.44 -17.66 9.79
C GLY A 100 51.92 -17.53 8.36
N VAL A 101 51.19 -16.45 8.04
CA VAL A 101 50.68 -16.22 6.69
C VAL A 101 51.78 -15.58 5.84
N ASP A 102 52.15 -16.22 4.74
CA ASP A 102 53.17 -15.70 3.84
C ASP A 102 52.72 -14.36 3.21
N PRO A 103 53.61 -13.38 3.02
CA PRO A 103 53.30 -12.20 2.23
C PRO A 103 52.89 -12.59 0.80
N GLY A 104 51.90 -11.89 0.25
CA GLY A 104 51.41 -12.17 -1.10
C GLY A 104 50.01 -11.63 -1.35
N THR A 105 49.46 -12.00 -2.51
CA THR A 105 48.11 -11.65 -2.92
C THR A 105 47.14 -12.77 -2.58
N TYR A 106 46.01 -12.44 -1.95
CA TYR A 106 45.05 -13.39 -1.45
C TYR A 106 43.65 -13.14 -2.00
N THR A 107 42.93 -14.25 -2.22
CA THR A 107 41.49 -14.29 -2.33
C THR A 107 40.93 -14.86 -1.04
N VAL A 108 40.22 -14.03 -0.27
CA VAL A 108 39.67 -14.40 1.05
C VAL A 108 38.17 -14.56 0.94
N THR A 109 37.67 -15.74 1.31
CA THR A 109 36.26 -16.11 1.18
C THR A 109 35.66 -16.42 2.54
N LEU A 110 34.57 -15.74 2.89
CA LEU A 110 33.75 -16.07 4.05
C LEU A 110 32.64 -17.04 3.61
N SER A 111 32.50 -18.16 4.32
CA SER A 111 31.47 -19.15 4.05
C SER A 111 30.87 -19.72 5.33
N LYS A 112 29.59 -20.10 5.29
CA LYS A 112 28.88 -20.77 6.38
C LYS A 112 28.00 -21.87 5.80
N ASP A 113 28.06 -23.06 6.39
CA ASP A 113 27.27 -24.23 5.97
C ASP A 113 27.41 -24.55 4.47
N GLY A 114 28.62 -24.36 3.92
CA GLY A 114 28.93 -24.60 2.51
C GLY A 114 28.49 -23.49 1.55
N LYS A 115 27.80 -22.45 2.04
CA LYS A 115 27.40 -21.27 1.25
C LYS A 115 28.43 -20.15 1.41
N GLN A 116 28.90 -19.60 0.30
CA GLN A 116 29.71 -18.37 0.29
C GLN A 116 28.84 -17.17 0.68
N LEU A 117 29.31 -16.39 1.65
CA LEU A 117 28.62 -15.20 2.16
C LEU A 117 29.23 -13.92 1.61
N ASP A 118 30.57 -13.85 1.54
CA ASP A 118 31.30 -12.70 1.02
C ASP A 118 32.70 -13.12 0.52
N GLN A 119 33.35 -12.28 -0.28
CA GLN A 119 34.68 -12.53 -0.82
C GLN A 119 35.43 -11.24 -1.12
N VAL A 120 36.66 -11.18 -0.66
CA VAL A 120 37.61 -10.12 -1.01
C VAL A 120 38.68 -10.72 -1.93
N SER A 121 38.74 -10.22 -3.16
CA SER A 121 39.73 -10.66 -4.15
C SER A 121 40.93 -9.72 -4.16
N LYS A 122 42.11 -10.26 -4.48
CA LYS A 122 43.37 -9.48 -4.63
C LYS A 122 43.78 -8.70 -3.38
N PHE A 123 43.44 -9.21 -2.21
CA PHE A 123 43.84 -8.65 -0.93
C PHE A 123 45.33 -8.85 -0.69
N LYS A 124 46.09 -7.78 -0.39
CA LYS A 124 47.54 -7.86 -0.23
C LYS A 124 47.91 -8.04 1.23
N VAL A 125 48.70 -9.08 1.51
CA VAL A 125 49.28 -9.36 2.82
C VAL A 125 50.76 -9.04 2.77
N GLY A 126 51.22 -8.17 3.67
CA GLY A 126 52.63 -7.82 3.85
C GLY A 126 53.29 -8.69 4.91
N VAL A 127 54.21 -8.09 5.67
CA VAL A 127 54.90 -8.73 6.82
C VAL A 127 54.30 -8.31 8.16
N ASP A 128 53.45 -7.28 8.16
CA ASP A 128 52.81 -6.71 9.34
C ASP A 128 51.53 -7.47 9.71
N GLU A 129 50.98 -7.14 10.88
CA GLU A 129 49.66 -7.62 11.29
C GLU A 129 48.56 -7.03 10.39
N VAL A 130 47.70 -7.90 9.88
CA VAL A 130 46.63 -7.53 8.95
C VAL A 130 45.27 -7.86 9.57
N ASP A 131 44.41 -6.86 9.64
CA ASP A 131 43.01 -6.99 10.06
C ASP A 131 42.09 -6.91 8.84
N LEU A 132 41.30 -7.96 8.62
CA LEU A 132 40.32 -8.05 7.54
C LEU A 132 38.94 -8.46 8.12
N PRO A 133 38.15 -7.51 8.62
CA PRO A 133 36.80 -7.82 9.08
C PRO A 133 35.89 -8.11 7.88
N PHE A 134 34.95 -9.03 8.08
CA PHE A 134 33.84 -9.25 7.15
C PHE A 134 32.57 -8.68 7.80
N ASP A 135 32.13 -7.52 7.33
CA ASP A 135 30.87 -6.92 7.73
C ASP A 135 29.91 -6.96 6.54
N LEU A 136 29.00 -7.93 6.55
CA LEU A 136 28.08 -8.16 5.44
C LEU A 136 27.17 -6.95 5.17
N LYS A 137 26.87 -6.14 6.20
CA LYS A 137 26.09 -4.92 6.05
C LYS A 137 26.91 -3.85 5.32
N ALA A 138 28.13 -3.60 5.79
CA ALA A 138 29.02 -2.63 5.15
C ALA A 138 29.40 -3.03 3.71
N SER A 139 29.62 -4.32 3.46
CA SER A 139 29.93 -4.88 2.14
C SER A 139 28.78 -4.69 1.16
N GLN A 140 27.53 -4.95 1.58
CA GLN A 140 26.35 -4.64 0.78
C GLN A 140 26.19 -3.13 0.51
N GLU A 141 26.38 -2.29 1.53
CA GLU A 141 26.34 -0.83 1.38
C GLU A 141 27.39 -0.32 0.38
N GLN A 142 28.61 -0.84 0.45
CA GLN A 142 29.69 -0.52 -0.49
C GLN A 142 29.39 -1.01 -1.90
N ALA A 143 28.87 -2.23 -2.07
CA ALA A 143 28.48 -2.77 -3.38
C ALA A 143 27.37 -1.93 -4.03
N VAL A 144 26.38 -1.47 -3.24
CA VAL A 144 25.32 -0.58 -3.71
C VAL A 144 25.90 0.79 -4.10
N GLN A 145 26.79 1.37 -3.29
CA GLN A 145 27.46 2.64 -3.62
C GLN A 145 28.36 2.53 -4.86
N GLN A 146 29.02 1.39 -5.06
CA GLN A 146 29.88 1.16 -6.21
C GLN A 146 29.06 0.96 -7.49
N THR A 147 27.98 0.18 -7.41
CA THR A 147 27.00 0.05 -8.52
C THR A 147 26.36 1.40 -8.85
N ALA A 148 26.12 2.25 -7.85
CA ALA A 148 25.59 3.59 -8.05
C ALA A 148 26.58 4.52 -8.75
N LYS A 149 27.86 4.48 -8.37
CA LYS A 149 28.94 5.21 -9.07
C LYS A 149 29.06 4.76 -10.52
N GLU A 150 29.00 3.45 -10.79
CA GLU A 150 29.04 2.91 -12.16
C GLU A 150 27.82 3.30 -13.00
N LYS A 151 26.66 3.46 -12.37
CA LYS A 151 25.40 3.87 -13.02
C LYS A 151 25.16 5.39 -13.01
N GLY A 152 26.09 6.20 -12.49
CA GLY A 152 25.94 7.66 -12.41
C GLY A 152 24.83 8.14 -11.45
N ILE A 153 24.42 7.30 -10.50
CA ILE A 153 23.39 7.60 -9.50
C ILE A 153 24.05 8.33 -8.32
N SER A 154 23.52 9.47 -7.90
CA SER A 154 24.12 10.24 -6.81
C SER A 154 23.99 9.51 -5.47
N PRO A 155 24.91 9.75 -4.50
CA PRO A 155 24.77 9.20 -3.14
C PRO A 155 23.42 9.55 -2.47
N GLU A 156 22.87 10.75 -2.72
CA GLU A 156 21.52 11.12 -2.29
C GLU A 156 20.44 10.18 -2.86
N GLN A 157 20.51 9.87 -4.17
CA GLN A 157 19.52 9.01 -4.84
C GLN A 157 19.59 7.56 -4.35
N VAL A 158 20.79 7.06 -4.03
CA VAL A 158 20.97 5.74 -3.41
C VAL A 158 20.30 5.69 -2.05
N LYS A 159 20.55 6.71 -1.21
CA LYS A 159 19.96 6.79 0.12
C LYS A 159 18.43 6.85 0.04
N GLN A 160 17.89 7.66 -0.88
CA GLN A 160 16.45 7.72 -1.12
C GLN A 160 15.87 6.38 -1.60
N MET A 161 16.54 5.69 -2.51
CA MET A 161 16.11 4.36 -3.00
C MET A 161 16.12 3.31 -1.90
N GLN A 162 17.15 3.29 -1.05
CA GLN A 162 17.24 2.40 0.10
C GLN A 162 16.17 2.71 1.15
N GLU A 163 15.94 3.99 1.46
CA GLU A 163 14.85 4.41 2.35
C GLU A 163 13.47 4.02 1.79
N GLN A 164 13.27 4.15 0.48
CA GLN A 164 12.02 3.77 -0.18
C GLN A 164 11.83 2.26 -0.22
N GLN A 165 12.89 1.48 -0.48
CA GLN A 165 12.84 0.01 -0.37
C GLN A 165 12.56 -0.45 1.05
N ALA A 166 13.22 0.14 2.06
CA ALA A 166 12.97 -0.19 3.46
C ALA A 166 11.52 0.12 3.86
N LYS A 167 10.97 1.26 3.42
CA LYS A 167 9.55 1.62 3.62
C LYS A 167 8.62 0.63 2.90
N ALA A 168 8.94 0.24 1.67
CA ALA A 168 8.16 -0.73 0.91
C ALA A 168 8.20 -2.14 1.54
N GLU A 169 9.35 -2.58 2.05
CA GLU A 169 9.48 -3.85 2.78
C GLU A 169 8.70 -3.84 4.10
N GLN A 170 8.78 -2.75 4.86
CA GLN A 170 8.01 -2.58 6.08
C GLN A 170 6.51 -2.61 5.81
N TYR A 171 6.07 -1.94 4.74
CA TYR A 171 4.69 -1.96 4.27
C TYR A 171 4.26 -3.36 3.81
N ASN A 172 5.07 -4.05 3.00
CA ASN A 172 4.76 -5.40 2.53
C ASN A 172 4.63 -6.41 3.68
N LYS A 173 5.41 -6.25 4.75
CA LYS A 173 5.28 -7.05 5.97
C LYS A 173 3.96 -6.81 6.70
N SER A 174 3.42 -5.60 6.67
CA SER A 174 2.15 -5.30 7.35
C SER A 174 0.92 -5.76 6.56
N ILE A 175 1.00 -5.93 5.23
CA ILE A 175 -0.13 -6.34 4.38
C ILE A 175 -0.79 -7.66 4.82
N GLY A 176 0.00 -8.67 5.19
CA GLY A 176 -0.53 -9.96 5.64
C GLY A 176 -1.45 -9.78 6.86
N THR A 177 -0.93 -9.12 7.89
CA THR A 177 -1.66 -8.82 9.12
C THR A 177 -2.85 -7.89 8.88
N VAL A 178 -2.69 -6.86 8.04
CA VAL A 178 -3.79 -5.94 7.68
C VAL A 178 -4.92 -6.69 7.01
N ASN A 179 -4.64 -7.62 6.08
CA ASN A 179 -5.67 -8.44 5.44
C ASN A 179 -6.44 -9.31 6.44
N GLU A 180 -5.76 -9.87 7.44
CA GLU A 180 -6.42 -10.61 8.52
C GLU A 180 -7.35 -9.70 9.33
N LYS A 181 -6.91 -8.48 9.67
CA LYS A 181 -7.72 -7.48 10.39
C LYS A 181 -8.93 -7.03 9.56
N LEU A 182 -8.75 -6.80 8.26
CA LEU A 182 -9.83 -6.45 7.36
C LEU A 182 -10.88 -7.57 7.27
N LYS A 183 -10.44 -8.84 7.23
CA LYS A 183 -11.32 -10.00 7.23
C LYS A 183 -12.06 -10.15 8.56
N ALA A 184 -11.37 -9.98 9.69
CA ALA A 184 -11.97 -10.00 11.01
C ALA A 184 -13.04 -8.91 11.17
N ALA A 185 -12.77 -7.70 10.67
CA ALA A 185 -13.73 -6.62 10.66
C ALA A 185 -14.99 -6.95 9.85
N THR A 186 -14.82 -7.51 8.64
CA THR A 186 -15.96 -7.94 7.82
C THR A 186 -16.78 -9.03 8.49
N ALA A 187 -16.13 -10.02 9.12
CA ALA A 187 -16.84 -11.07 9.85
C ALA A 187 -17.65 -10.50 11.04
N ALA A 188 -17.11 -9.48 11.72
CA ALA A 188 -17.79 -8.81 12.82
C ALA A 188 -18.98 -7.96 12.34
N GLU A 189 -18.84 -7.24 11.22
CA GLU A 189 -19.92 -6.48 10.56
C GLU A 189 -21.08 -7.40 10.11
N GLN A 190 -20.76 -8.61 9.64
CA GLN A 190 -21.74 -9.60 9.15
C GLN A 190 -22.36 -10.47 10.24
N ALA A 191 -21.91 -10.36 11.50
CA ALA A 191 -22.49 -11.11 12.61
C ALA A 191 -23.97 -10.73 12.83
N THR A 192 -24.72 -11.58 13.53
CA THR A 192 -26.14 -11.32 13.85
C THR A 192 -26.38 -11.47 15.37
N PRO A 193 -26.56 -10.36 16.12
CA PRO A 193 -26.46 -8.97 15.66
C PRO A 193 -25.01 -8.58 15.27
N PRO A 194 -24.82 -7.55 14.43
CA PRO A 194 -23.48 -7.06 14.06
C PRO A 194 -22.67 -6.65 15.27
N ASN A 195 -21.38 -7.00 15.28
CA ASN A 195 -20.44 -6.63 16.32
C ASN A 195 -19.55 -5.48 15.84
N TYR A 196 -20.09 -4.26 15.86
CA TYR A 196 -19.37 -3.09 15.38
C TYR A 196 -18.14 -2.73 16.23
N ASP A 197 -18.16 -2.99 17.54
CA ASP A 197 -17.01 -2.69 18.39
C ASP A 197 -15.79 -3.53 18.02
N ALA A 198 -15.99 -4.82 17.73
CA ALA A 198 -14.92 -5.69 17.24
C ALA A 198 -14.43 -5.30 15.83
N ALA A 199 -15.34 -4.85 14.96
CA ALA A 199 -15.00 -4.35 13.64
C ALA A 199 -14.13 -3.09 13.72
N ILE A 200 -14.57 -2.11 14.51
CA ILE A 200 -13.88 -0.84 14.78
C ILE A 200 -12.50 -1.10 15.40
N ALA A 201 -12.38 -2.02 16.36
CA ALA A 201 -11.10 -2.37 16.95
C ALA A 201 -10.12 -2.93 15.90
N SER A 202 -10.58 -3.88 15.07
CA SER A 202 -9.76 -4.48 14.02
C SER A 202 -9.34 -3.46 12.96
N LEU A 203 -10.25 -2.56 12.55
CA LEU A 203 -9.98 -1.52 11.57
C LEU A 203 -9.04 -0.43 12.11
N ASN A 204 -9.14 -0.08 13.39
CA ASN A 204 -8.20 0.84 14.04
C ASN A 204 -6.77 0.29 14.04
N GLU A 205 -6.59 -0.98 14.39
CA GLU A 205 -5.27 -1.62 14.32
C GLU A 205 -4.72 -1.62 12.89
N ALA A 206 -5.56 -1.94 11.89
CA ALA A 206 -5.17 -1.87 10.49
C ALA A 206 -4.77 -0.44 10.09
N ALA A 207 -5.53 0.57 10.50
CA ALA A 207 -5.28 1.98 10.17
C ALA A 207 -3.94 2.47 10.76
N GLN A 208 -3.53 1.97 11.93
CA GLN A 208 -2.22 2.27 12.51
C GLN A 208 -1.06 1.61 11.76
N MET A 209 -1.27 0.40 11.22
CA MET A 209 -0.25 -0.32 10.44
C MET A 209 -0.06 0.27 9.05
N VAL A 210 -1.11 0.82 8.44
CA VAL A 210 -1.10 1.40 7.09
C VAL A 210 -1.78 2.78 7.07
N PRO A 211 -1.21 3.80 7.75
CA PRO A 211 -1.86 5.09 7.97
C PRO A 211 -2.11 5.90 6.68
N ASN A 212 -1.43 5.54 5.59
CA ASN A 212 -1.56 6.20 4.29
C ASN A 212 -2.52 5.44 3.34
N GLU A 213 -3.22 4.42 3.82
CA GLU A 213 -4.19 3.65 3.03
C GLU A 213 -5.62 4.14 3.21
N ASP A 214 -6.08 4.93 2.24
CA ASP A 214 -7.41 5.54 2.21
C ASP A 214 -8.55 4.52 2.42
N LEU A 215 -8.45 3.31 1.86
CA LEU A 215 -9.50 2.30 1.97
C LEU A 215 -9.70 1.83 3.42
N VAL A 216 -8.64 1.77 4.23
CA VAL A 216 -8.73 1.34 5.63
C VAL A 216 -9.48 2.40 6.44
N TRP A 217 -9.15 3.68 6.22
CA TRP A 217 -9.87 4.80 6.83
C TRP A 217 -11.32 4.89 6.37
N PHE A 218 -11.59 4.67 5.08
CA PHE A 218 -12.96 4.65 4.56
C PHE A 218 -13.80 3.55 5.23
N ARG A 219 -13.23 2.35 5.38
CA ARG A 219 -13.90 1.25 6.09
C ARG A 219 -14.11 1.55 7.57
N LEU A 220 -13.10 2.10 8.25
CA LEU A 220 -13.20 2.48 9.66
C LEU A 220 -14.32 3.50 9.88
N GLY A 221 -14.36 4.56 9.08
CA GLY A 221 -15.42 5.56 9.16
C GLY A 221 -16.80 5.01 8.82
N GLY A 222 -16.90 4.09 7.85
CA GLY A 222 -18.13 3.34 7.57
C GLY A 222 -18.62 2.51 8.75
N ALA A 223 -17.71 1.77 9.41
CA ALA A 223 -18.04 0.97 10.60
C ALA A 223 -18.54 1.86 11.76
N TYR A 224 -17.92 3.03 11.98
CA TYR A 224 -18.42 4.01 12.95
C TYR A 224 -19.81 4.55 12.57
N LEU A 225 -20.06 4.86 11.29
CA LEU A 225 -21.34 5.35 10.80
C LEU A 225 -22.47 4.35 11.05
N ASP A 226 -22.26 3.08 10.69
CA ASP A 226 -23.26 2.02 10.88
C ASP A 226 -23.48 1.72 12.36
N SER A 227 -22.42 1.74 13.14
CA SER A 227 -22.52 1.54 14.58
C SER A 227 -23.30 2.65 15.30
N ALA A 228 -23.17 3.90 14.84
CA ALA A 228 -23.92 5.02 15.41
C ALA A 228 -25.44 4.87 15.21
N LYS A 229 -25.89 4.14 14.17
CA LYS A 229 -27.31 3.88 13.91
C LYS A 229 -27.93 2.96 14.96
N THR A 230 -27.15 2.02 15.50
CA THR A 230 -27.60 1.04 16.50
C THR A 230 -27.42 1.52 17.93
N GLN A 231 -26.74 2.65 18.15
CA GLN A 231 -26.45 3.14 19.49
C GLN A 231 -27.66 3.83 20.12
N THR A 232 -27.94 3.48 21.38
CA THR A 232 -29.03 4.05 22.19
C THR A 232 -28.54 5.18 23.10
N ASP A 233 -27.27 5.14 23.53
CA ASP A 233 -26.67 6.22 24.32
C ASP A 233 -26.38 7.45 23.44
N PRO A 234 -26.96 8.64 23.72
CA PRO A 234 -26.79 9.82 22.87
C PRO A 234 -25.35 10.33 22.79
N ALA A 235 -24.57 10.21 23.87
CA ALA A 235 -23.20 10.70 23.90
C ALA A 235 -22.29 9.81 23.05
N GLU A 236 -22.41 8.50 23.20
CA GLU A 236 -21.68 7.51 22.41
C GLU A 236 -22.11 7.56 20.94
N LYS A 237 -23.39 7.78 20.65
CA LYS A 237 -23.88 7.99 19.28
C LYS A 237 -23.23 9.22 18.63
N THR A 238 -23.16 10.33 19.34
CA THR A 238 -22.51 11.57 18.87
C THR A 238 -21.02 11.37 18.64
N LYS A 239 -20.35 10.65 19.56
CA LYS A 239 -18.95 10.29 19.42
C LYS A 239 -18.71 9.46 18.16
N ARG A 240 -19.49 8.41 17.92
CA ARG A 240 -19.33 7.56 16.72
C ARG A 240 -19.54 8.33 15.41
N TYR A 241 -20.52 9.25 15.35
CA TYR A 241 -20.65 10.12 14.18
C TYR A 241 -19.45 11.07 13.99
N THR A 242 -18.88 11.58 15.09
CA THR A 242 -17.67 12.40 15.05
C THR A 242 -16.46 11.62 14.51
N GLU A 243 -16.24 10.39 14.99
CA GLU A 243 -15.16 9.55 14.48
C GLU A 243 -15.37 9.18 13.01
N ALA A 244 -16.59 8.81 12.63
CA ALA A 244 -16.94 8.55 11.23
C ALA A 244 -16.60 9.74 10.31
N TYR A 245 -16.97 10.96 10.73
CA TYR A 245 -16.67 12.19 10.00
C TYR A 245 -15.15 12.38 9.81
N ASN A 246 -14.37 12.23 10.89
CA ASN A 246 -12.91 12.41 10.85
C ASN A 246 -12.23 11.39 9.94
N ASP A 247 -12.60 10.11 10.05
CA ASP A 247 -11.99 9.02 9.30
C ASP A 247 -12.34 9.09 7.81
N LEU A 248 -13.59 9.45 7.48
CA LEU A 248 -14.02 9.61 6.09
C LEU A 248 -13.40 10.85 5.43
N HIS A 249 -13.25 11.95 6.17
CA HIS A 249 -12.50 13.12 5.68
C HIS A 249 -11.06 12.73 5.35
N LYS A 250 -10.38 12.02 6.27
CA LYS A 250 -9.02 11.53 6.06
C LYS A 250 -8.91 10.58 4.87
N ALA A 251 -9.88 9.69 4.69
CA ALA A 251 -9.93 8.80 3.53
C ALA A 251 -10.00 9.57 2.20
N ILE A 252 -10.83 10.62 2.13
CA ILE A 252 -10.94 11.50 0.95
C ILE A 252 -9.61 12.23 0.69
N ASP A 253 -8.99 12.79 1.73
CA ASP A 253 -7.71 13.52 1.60
C ASP A 253 -6.60 12.62 1.07
N LEU A 254 -6.46 11.42 1.65
CA LEU A 254 -5.48 10.42 1.20
C LEU A 254 -5.72 10.00 -0.25
N LYS A 255 -6.99 9.78 -0.63
CA LYS A 255 -7.33 9.39 -2.00
C LYS A 255 -7.05 10.50 -3.02
N LYS A 256 -7.32 11.76 -2.67
CA LYS A 256 -6.99 12.94 -3.49
C LYS A 256 -5.47 13.11 -3.61
N GLY A 257 -4.73 12.98 -2.51
CA GLY A 257 -3.27 13.04 -2.50
C GLY A 257 -2.64 12.01 -3.44
N LYS A 258 -3.06 10.74 -3.37
CA LYS A 258 -2.59 9.68 -4.29
C LYS A 258 -2.89 9.98 -5.77
N THR A 259 -4.03 10.62 -6.05
CA THR A 259 -4.42 10.99 -7.42
C THR A 259 -3.55 12.15 -7.94
N ALA A 260 -3.21 13.11 -7.08
CA ALA A 260 -2.32 14.21 -7.42
C ALA A 260 -0.86 13.76 -7.64
N GLU A 261 -0.34 12.84 -6.82
CA GLU A 261 0.99 12.24 -7.00
C GLU A 261 1.09 11.47 -8.33
N ALA A 262 0.07 10.69 -8.67
CA ALA A 262 -0.01 9.97 -9.94
C ALA A 262 -0.06 10.91 -11.16
N ALA A 263 -0.64 12.10 -11.02
CA ALA A 263 -0.70 13.11 -12.07
C ALA A 263 0.56 13.98 -12.17
N GLY A 264 1.29 14.15 -11.06
CA GLY A 264 2.48 14.99 -10.94
C GLY A 264 3.81 14.30 -11.25
N THR A 265 3.81 13.00 -11.53
CA THR A 265 5.03 12.30 -11.98
C THR A 265 5.20 12.57 -13.48
N PRO A 266 6.23 13.32 -13.92
CA PRO A 266 6.50 13.45 -15.35
C PRO A 266 6.83 12.06 -15.87
N GLY A 267 5.92 11.48 -16.65
CA GLY A 267 6.25 10.32 -17.46
C GLY A 267 7.50 10.66 -18.25
N ALA A 268 8.52 9.79 -18.16
CA ALA A 268 9.64 9.84 -19.09
C ALA A 268 9.04 9.91 -20.50
N ALA A 269 9.19 11.08 -21.14
CA ALA A 269 8.66 11.33 -22.46
C ALA A 269 9.25 10.29 -23.42
N PRO A 270 8.45 9.60 -24.25
CA PRO A 270 9.01 9.00 -25.44
C PRO A 270 9.41 10.15 -26.37
N ALA A 271 10.71 10.30 -26.59
CA ALA A 271 11.22 11.04 -27.73
C ALA A 271 10.71 10.35 -28.99
N ASN A 272 9.72 10.95 -29.66
CA ASN A 272 9.75 11.24 -31.10
C ASN A 272 8.44 11.92 -31.52
N GLY A 273 8.60 13.06 -32.19
CA GLY A 273 7.50 13.88 -32.69
C GLY A 273 6.85 13.31 -33.96
N GLN A 274 5.61 13.74 -34.20
CA GLN A 274 5.18 14.43 -35.41
C GLN A 274 3.65 14.65 -35.39
N GLY A 275 3.24 15.87 -35.71
CA GLY A 275 2.02 16.15 -36.47
C GLY A 275 0.67 16.06 -35.76
N ALA A 276 0.19 17.20 -35.26
CA ALA A 276 -1.25 17.51 -35.25
C ALA A 276 -1.78 17.57 -36.73
N PRO A 277 -3.09 17.50 -37.04
CA PRO A 277 -4.08 18.44 -36.50
C PRO A 277 -5.51 17.92 -36.23
N ALA A 278 -6.24 18.82 -35.58
CA ALA A 278 -7.66 18.88 -35.24
C ALA A 278 -8.66 18.40 -36.31
N ASN A 279 -9.77 17.78 -35.88
CA ASN A 279 -11.11 18.38 -35.99
C ASN A 279 -12.15 17.60 -35.15
N GLY A 280 -13.19 18.30 -34.70
CA GLY A 280 -14.21 17.75 -33.80
C GLY A 280 -15.25 16.85 -34.47
N GLN A 281 -15.86 16.00 -33.65
CA GLN A 281 -17.27 15.59 -33.76
C GLN A 281 -17.66 14.78 -32.52
N ALA A 282 -18.85 15.09 -32.01
CA ALA A 282 -19.51 14.39 -30.91
C ALA A 282 -20.12 13.06 -31.38
N ALA A 283 -20.43 12.20 -30.38
CA ALA A 283 -21.46 11.14 -30.30
C ALA A 283 -20.91 9.71 -30.08
N PRO A 284 -21.75 8.73 -29.67
CA PRO A 284 -22.58 8.68 -28.47
C PRO A 284 -22.37 7.36 -27.67
N ALA A 285 -23.12 7.20 -26.57
CA ALA A 285 -23.19 6.00 -25.75
C ALA A 285 -23.81 4.79 -26.50
N ASN A 286 -23.12 3.65 -26.48
CA ASN A 286 -23.62 2.33 -26.04
C ASN A 286 -22.60 1.23 -26.36
N GLY A 287 -22.47 0.27 -25.45
CA GLY A 287 -21.50 -0.81 -25.54
C GLY A 287 -21.77 -1.80 -26.67
N GLN A 288 -20.72 -2.20 -27.37
CA GLN A 288 -20.57 -3.50 -28.01
C GLN A 288 -19.08 -3.75 -28.33
N ALA A 289 -18.68 -5.02 -28.19
CA ALA A 289 -17.31 -5.49 -28.29
C ALA A 289 -16.65 -5.19 -29.64
N ALA A 290 -15.41 -4.73 -29.62
CA ALA A 290 -14.50 -4.74 -30.75
C ALA A 290 -13.22 -5.49 -30.38
N GLN A 291 -13.20 -6.79 -30.68
CA GLN A 291 -11.94 -7.51 -30.89
C GLN A 291 -11.41 -7.07 -32.26
N GLY A 292 -10.38 -6.24 -32.24
CA GLY A 292 -9.63 -5.83 -33.43
C GLY A 292 -8.21 -5.48 -33.00
N ASN A 293 -7.24 -6.24 -33.48
CA ASN A 293 -5.81 -6.03 -33.24
C ASN A 293 -5.38 -4.65 -33.76
N GLY A 294 -5.33 -3.68 -32.85
CA GLY A 294 -4.66 -2.40 -32.98
C GLY A 294 -4.13 -2.04 -31.60
N GLN A 295 -2.84 -1.70 -31.49
CA GLN A 295 -2.19 -1.38 -30.22
C GLN A 295 -3.06 -0.43 -29.38
N PRO A 296 -3.33 -0.73 -28.09
CA PRO A 296 -4.05 0.21 -27.24
C PRO A 296 -3.18 1.46 -27.06
N PRO A 297 -3.76 2.67 -27.12
CA PRO A 297 -3.02 3.90 -26.91
C PRO A 297 -2.42 3.88 -25.49
N GLN A 298 -1.08 3.88 -25.43
CA GLN A 298 -0.34 4.12 -24.19
C GLN A 298 -0.48 5.59 -23.81
N SER A 299 -1.34 5.90 -22.85
CA SER A 299 -1.19 7.01 -21.86
C SER A 299 -2.45 7.31 -21.02
N GLY A 300 -3.37 6.35 -20.79
CA GLY A 300 -4.55 6.57 -19.95
C GLY A 300 -4.97 5.33 -19.15
N LYS A 301 -5.48 5.51 -17.92
CA LYS A 301 -6.12 4.41 -17.17
C LYS A 301 -7.28 3.85 -18.02
N PRO A 302 -7.48 2.51 -18.09
CA PRO A 302 -8.60 1.93 -18.82
C PRO A 302 -9.95 2.53 -18.38
N VAL A 303 -10.87 2.77 -19.32
CA VAL A 303 -12.18 3.41 -19.08
C VAL A 303 -12.98 2.72 -17.95
N VAL A 304 -12.92 1.38 -17.90
CA VAL A 304 -13.57 0.59 -16.84
C VAL A 304 -12.95 0.88 -15.47
N GLN A 305 -11.63 1.02 -15.40
CA GLN A 305 -10.93 1.36 -14.15
C GLN A 305 -11.27 2.78 -13.70
N SER A 306 -11.41 3.74 -14.62
CA SER A 306 -11.86 5.10 -14.27
C SER A 306 -13.30 5.14 -13.77
N ALA A 307 -14.20 4.33 -14.34
CA ALA A 307 -15.57 4.23 -13.86
C ALA A 307 -15.65 3.63 -12.45
N LEU A 308 -14.89 2.56 -12.16
CA LEU A 308 -14.79 1.99 -10.82
C LEU A 308 -14.13 2.93 -9.80
N ASP A 309 -13.10 3.67 -10.21
CA ASP A 309 -12.46 4.68 -9.37
C ASP A 309 -13.44 5.81 -9.02
N ASN A 310 -14.26 6.25 -9.98
CA ASN A 310 -15.30 7.26 -9.77
C ASN A 310 -16.41 6.75 -8.86
N GLN A 311 -16.93 5.54 -9.10
CA GLN A 311 -17.95 4.93 -8.24
C GLN A 311 -17.46 4.78 -6.80
N ARG A 312 -16.20 4.36 -6.61
CA ARG A 312 -15.60 4.27 -5.28
C ARG A 312 -15.49 5.65 -4.63
N MET A 313 -15.08 6.67 -5.38
CA MET A 313 -14.99 8.04 -4.87
C MET A 313 -16.39 8.59 -4.52
N ALA A 314 -17.42 8.28 -5.30
CA ALA A 314 -18.80 8.66 -4.99
C ALA A 314 -19.23 8.07 -3.63
N ALA A 315 -18.91 6.80 -3.35
CA ALA A 315 -19.17 6.19 -2.05
C ALA A 315 -18.42 6.86 -0.89
N TYR A 316 -17.18 7.34 -1.12
CA TYR A 316 -16.44 8.10 -0.11
C TYR A 316 -17.16 9.41 0.24
N TYR A 317 -17.59 10.14 -0.78
CA TYR A 317 -18.33 11.38 -0.59
C TYR A 317 -19.71 11.15 0.03
N ASP A 318 -20.44 10.11 -0.35
CA ASP A 318 -21.75 9.77 0.22
C ASP A 318 -21.65 9.45 1.71
N ASN A 319 -20.72 8.57 2.10
CA ASN A 319 -20.51 8.26 3.51
C ASN A 319 -20.06 9.49 4.30
N PHE A 320 -19.13 10.28 3.75
CA PHE A 320 -18.69 11.52 4.38
C PHE A 320 -19.84 12.51 4.55
N ALA A 321 -20.70 12.67 3.54
CA ALA A 321 -21.86 13.53 3.60
C ALA A 321 -22.85 13.09 4.69
N ASN A 322 -23.09 11.78 4.81
CA ASN A 322 -23.89 11.20 5.87
C ASN A 322 -23.31 11.51 7.26
N ALA A 323 -22.01 11.33 7.45
CA ALA A 323 -21.35 11.64 8.73
C ALA A 323 -21.38 13.14 9.03
N ALA A 324 -21.01 13.98 8.06
CA ALA A 324 -21.01 15.44 8.14
C ALA A 324 -22.40 15.99 8.53
N ALA A 325 -23.47 15.49 7.91
CA ALA A 325 -24.84 15.89 8.25
C ALA A 325 -25.18 15.56 9.72
N ARG A 326 -24.73 14.41 10.23
CA ARG A 326 -24.99 13.96 11.60
C ARG A 326 -24.23 14.75 12.66
N VAL A 327 -23.09 15.33 12.29
CA VAL A 327 -22.31 16.23 13.17
C VAL A 327 -22.62 17.72 12.94
N GLY A 328 -23.67 18.03 12.18
CA GLY A 328 -24.13 19.41 11.93
C GLY A 328 -23.31 20.20 10.91
N LYS A 329 -22.44 19.55 10.15
CA LYS A 329 -21.63 20.14 9.06
C LYS A 329 -22.40 20.12 7.75
N SER A 330 -23.55 20.80 7.73
CA SER A 330 -24.52 20.74 6.62
C SER A 330 -23.95 21.21 5.29
N ASP A 331 -23.13 22.27 5.27
CA ASP A 331 -22.51 22.78 4.04
C ASP A 331 -21.52 21.77 3.42
N GLU A 332 -20.75 21.09 4.26
CA GLU A 332 -19.82 20.05 3.83
C GLU A 332 -20.58 18.83 3.29
N ALA A 333 -21.68 18.45 3.96
CA ALA A 333 -22.55 17.38 3.50
C ALA A 333 -23.18 17.68 2.13
N VAL A 334 -23.69 18.91 1.94
CA VAL A 334 -24.27 19.36 0.67
C VAL A 334 -23.24 19.29 -0.46
N ASN A 335 -22.03 19.79 -0.24
CA ASN A 335 -20.96 19.72 -1.23
C ASN A 335 -20.60 18.27 -1.56
N ALA A 336 -20.43 17.43 -0.54
CA ALA A 336 -20.09 16.03 -0.72
C ALA A 336 -21.16 15.24 -1.50
N TYR A 337 -22.46 15.42 -1.22
CA TYR A 337 -23.52 14.83 -2.05
C TYR A 337 -23.48 15.31 -3.51
N GLN A 338 -23.18 16.59 -3.74
CA GLN A 338 -23.03 17.12 -5.10
C GLN A 338 -21.84 16.47 -5.84
N GLN A 339 -20.72 16.22 -5.13
CA GLN A 339 -19.58 15.47 -5.68
C GLN A 339 -19.97 14.02 -5.99
N ALA A 340 -20.67 13.33 -5.08
CA ALA A 340 -21.14 11.97 -5.28
C ALA A 340 -22.04 11.86 -6.52
N ALA A 341 -23.03 12.75 -6.65
CA ALA A 341 -23.91 12.82 -7.82
C ALA A 341 -23.18 13.09 -9.15
N THR A 342 -22.09 13.86 -9.11
CA THR A 342 -21.28 14.14 -10.30
C THR A 342 -20.45 12.92 -10.71
N LEU A 343 -19.98 12.14 -9.74
CA LEU A 343 -19.10 10.98 -9.95
C LEU A 343 -19.85 9.69 -10.28
N ASP A 344 -21.08 9.56 -9.81
CA ASP A 344 -21.95 8.41 -10.06
C ASP A 344 -23.34 8.87 -10.55
N PRO A 345 -23.44 9.31 -11.83
CA PRO A 345 -24.70 9.79 -12.42
C PRO A 345 -25.87 8.79 -12.34
N PRO A 346 -25.67 7.46 -12.52
CA PRO A 346 -26.74 6.48 -12.35
C PRO A 346 -27.43 6.50 -10.99
N HIS A 347 -26.72 6.87 -9.92
CA HIS A 347 -27.27 6.94 -8.56
C HIS A 347 -27.49 8.38 -8.07
N ALA A 348 -27.35 9.37 -8.97
CA ALA A 348 -27.47 10.80 -8.63
C ALA A 348 -28.79 11.15 -7.93
N GLY A 349 -29.89 10.49 -8.27
CA GLY A 349 -31.20 10.71 -7.65
C GLY A 349 -31.19 10.55 -6.12
N GLN A 350 -30.56 9.49 -5.61
CA GLN A 350 -30.47 9.24 -4.18
C GLN A 350 -29.60 10.29 -3.46
N TYR A 351 -28.49 10.70 -4.09
CA TYR A 351 -27.62 11.74 -3.51
C TYR A 351 -28.31 13.09 -3.47
N TYR A 352 -29.06 13.46 -4.51
CA TYR A 352 -29.85 14.69 -4.51
C TYR A 352 -30.99 14.67 -3.50
N PHE A 353 -31.66 13.53 -3.31
CA PHE A 353 -32.65 13.37 -2.26
C PHE A 353 -32.03 13.60 -0.88
N ASN A 354 -30.91 12.94 -0.58
CA ASN A 354 -30.22 13.09 0.69
C ASN A 354 -29.73 14.54 0.90
N LEU A 355 -29.24 15.21 -0.15
CA LEU A 355 -28.87 16.63 -0.13
C LEU A 355 -30.07 17.50 0.26
N GLY A 356 -31.23 17.30 -0.37
CA GLY A 356 -32.45 18.02 -0.05
C GLY A 356 -32.92 17.77 1.39
N ALA A 357 -32.79 16.53 1.88
CA ALA A 357 -33.11 16.17 3.26
C ALA A 357 -32.17 16.86 4.27
N VAL A 358 -30.87 16.95 3.98
CA VAL A 358 -29.91 17.70 4.81
C VAL A 358 -30.31 19.17 4.89
N LEU A 359 -30.56 19.82 3.75
CA LEU A 359 -30.97 21.23 3.72
C LEU A 359 -32.27 21.47 4.49
N THR A 360 -33.24 20.57 4.34
CA THR A 360 -34.53 20.63 5.05
C THR A 360 -34.32 20.53 6.57
N ASN A 361 -33.55 19.54 7.01
CA ASN A 361 -33.31 19.28 8.43
C ASN A 361 -32.43 20.35 9.09
N SER A 362 -31.49 20.94 8.34
CA SER A 362 -30.60 21.98 8.85
C SER A 362 -31.24 23.37 8.88
N ASN A 363 -32.41 23.56 8.25
CA ASN A 363 -33.07 24.86 8.13
C ASN A 363 -33.81 25.28 9.42
N THR A 364 -33.08 25.38 10.53
CA THR A 364 -33.63 25.76 11.83
C THR A 364 -34.11 27.21 11.89
N THR A 365 -33.65 28.06 10.96
CA THR A 365 -33.99 29.48 10.87
C THR A 365 -35.18 29.78 9.95
N ASN A 366 -35.76 28.76 9.31
CA ASN A 366 -36.84 28.93 8.33
C ASN A 366 -36.44 29.84 7.15
N ASP A 367 -35.17 29.83 6.75
CA ASP A 367 -34.65 30.62 5.65
C ASP A 367 -35.22 30.12 4.32
N VAL A 368 -35.89 31.02 3.60
CA VAL A 368 -36.49 30.78 2.28
C VAL A 368 -35.44 30.39 1.24
N LYS A 369 -34.21 30.92 1.34
CA LYS A 369 -33.11 30.55 0.44
C LYS A 369 -32.75 29.08 0.58
N ILE A 370 -32.65 28.58 1.82
CA ILE A 370 -32.35 27.17 2.09
C ILE A 370 -33.50 26.28 1.59
N ARG A 371 -34.76 26.69 1.76
CA ARG A 371 -35.91 25.95 1.19
C ARG A 371 -35.86 25.86 -0.32
N LYS A 372 -35.52 26.95 -1.02
CA LYS A 372 -35.35 26.94 -2.48
C LYS A 372 -34.24 25.97 -2.91
N GLN A 373 -33.11 25.94 -2.20
CA GLN A 373 -32.04 24.98 -2.47
C GLN A 373 -32.49 23.53 -2.22
N ALA A 374 -33.28 23.27 -1.16
CA ALA A 374 -33.83 21.96 -0.89
C ALA A 374 -34.80 21.51 -2.00
N ILE A 375 -35.69 22.40 -2.45
CA ILE A 375 -36.62 22.15 -3.56
C ILE A 375 -35.85 21.83 -4.85
N GLU A 376 -34.81 22.60 -5.18
CA GLU A 376 -33.96 22.31 -6.35
C GLU A 376 -33.32 20.92 -6.26
N ALA A 377 -32.88 20.51 -5.08
CA ALA A 377 -32.34 19.18 -4.84
C ALA A 377 -33.39 18.08 -5.04
N PHE A 378 -34.60 18.26 -4.50
CA PHE A 378 -35.70 17.31 -4.72
C PHE A 378 -36.15 17.27 -6.19
N ASP A 379 -36.13 18.39 -6.90
CA ASP A 379 -36.41 18.44 -8.34
C ASP A 379 -35.37 17.65 -9.15
N LYS A 380 -34.08 17.75 -8.79
CA LYS A 380 -33.04 16.91 -9.40
C LYS A 380 -33.21 15.43 -9.06
N ALA A 381 -33.63 15.11 -7.85
CA ALA A 381 -33.94 13.73 -7.45
C ALA A 381 -35.11 13.16 -8.26
N ILE A 382 -36.20 13.94 -8.42
CA ILE A 382 -37.38 13.58 -9.22
C ILE A 382 -37.02 13.45 -10.72
N ALA A 383 -36.16 14.33 -11.24
CA ALA A 383 -35.72 14.26 -12.62
C ALA A 383 -34.88 13.00 -12.91
N ALA A 384 -34.11 12.54 -11.92
CA ALA A 384 -33.33 11.31 -12.02
C ALA A 384 -34.18 10.05 -11.81
N ASP A 385 -35.15 10.09 -10.88
CA ASP A 385 -36.13 9.04 -10.62
C ASP A 385 -37.51 9.63 -10.35
N ALA A 386 -38.38 9.61 -11.37
CA ALA A 386 -39.73 10.14 -11.30
C ALA A 386 -40.65 9.35 -10.35
N ASN A 387 -40.25 8.15 -9.92
CA ASN A 387 -41.00 7.30 -8.99
C ASN A 387 -40.52 7.44 -7.54
N HIS A 388 -39.57 8.33 -7.25
CA HIS A 388 -39.09 8.56 -5.89
C HIS A 388 -40.12 9.38 -5.08
N ALA A 389 -41.10 8.68 -4.50
CA ALA A 389 -42.24 9.29 -3.82
C ALA A 389 -41.83 10.32 -2.76
N ASP A 390 -40.90 9.98 -1.87
CA ASP A 390 -40.48 10.84 -0.77
C ASP A 390 -39.94 12.20 -1.22
N ALA A 391 -39.32 12.28 -2.40
CA ALA A 391 -38.85 13.56 -2.96
C ALA A 391 -40.02 14.52 -3.23
N TYR A 392 -41.16 14.01 -3.69
CA TYR A 392 -42.37 14.85 -3.87
C TYR A 392 -42.93 15.32 -2.54
N PHE A 393 -42.98 14.44 -1.53
CA PHE A 393 -43.45 14.83 -0.20
C PHE A 393 -42.59 15.94 0.41
N TRP A 394 -41.27 15.76 0.43
CA TRP A 394 -40.35 16.74 1.01
C TRP A 394 -40.24 18.03 0.19
N LYS A 395 -40.43 17.97 -1.13
CA LYS A 395 -40.65 19.16 -1.96
C LYS A 395 -41.89 19.91 -1.50
N GLY A 396 -43.02 19.23 -1.31
CA GLY A 396 -44.26 19.80 -0.79
C GLY A 396 -44.06 20.48 0.57
N GLN A 397 -43.39 19.83 1.52
CA GLN A 397 -43.11 20.40 2.85
C GLN A 397 -42.29 21.69 2.77
N ASN A 398 -41.27 21.74 1.90
CA ASN A 398 -40.47 22.95 1.73
C ASN A 398 -41.26 24.07 1.04
N LEU A 399 -42.15 23.75 0.09
CA LEU A 399 -43.04 24.73 -0.53
C LEU A 399 -44.05 25.29 0.48
N VAL A 400 -44.65 24.44 1.32
CA VAL A 400 -45.52 24.88 2.43
C VAL A 400 -44.78 25.83 3.37
N GLY A 401 -43.52 25.54 3.69
CA GLY A 401 -42.68 26.43 4.50
C GLY A 401 -42.41 27.80 3.84
N MET A 402 -42.73 27.97 2.56
CA MET A 402 -42.68 29.24 1.82
C MET A 402 -44.07 29.86 1.59
N ALA A 403 -45.14 29.27 2.12
CA ALA A 403 -46.48 29.81 1.98
C ALA A 403 -46.57 31.21 2.59
N THR A 404 -47.29 32.08 1.90
CA THR A 404 -47.59 33.45 2.33
C THR A 404 -49.04 33.54 2.75
N THR A 405 -49.45 34.70 3.24
CA THR A 405 -50.85 34.99 3.52
C THR A 405 -51.28 36.15 2.66
N ASP A 406 -52.43 36.03 1.99
CA ASP A 406 -53.01 37.15 1.27
C ASP A 406 -53.60 38.22 2.23
N PRO A 407 -54.01 39.40 1.74
CA PRO A 407 -54.62 40.43 2.60
C PRO A 407 -55.90 40.00 3.32
N SER A 408 -56.55 38.90 2.91
CA SER A 408 -57.74 38.34 3.55
C SER A 408 -57.43 37.36 4.69
N GLY A 409 -56.16 37.05 4.92
CA GLY A 409 -55.75 36.08 5.93
C GLY A 409 -55.71 34.63 5.41
N LYS A 410 -55.91 34.41 4.11
CA LYS A 410 -55.87 33.08 3.49
C LYS A 410 -54.42 32.67 3.20
N ILE A 411 -54.06 31.44 3.54
CA ILE A 411 -52.75 30.87 3.20
C ILE A 411 -52.68 30.68 1.68
N VAL A 412 -51.64 31.24 1.07
CA VAL A 412 -51.29 31.11 -0.34
C VAL A 412 -49.97 30.37 -0.42
N ALA A 413 -50.05 29.06 -0.68
CA ALA A 413 -48.88 28.24 -0.93
C ALA A 413 -48.30 28.49 -2.33
N PRO A 414 -47.00 28.30 -2.54
CA PRO A 414 -46.40 28.37 -3.87
C PRO A 414 -47.03 27.36 -4.84
N GLU A 415 -46.97 27.66 -6.14
CA GLU A 415 -47.40 26.75 -7.20
C GLU A 415 -46.63 25.42 -7.14
N GLY A 416 -47.29 24.31 -7.46
CA GLY A 416 -46.71 22.96 -7.40
C GLY A 416 -46.83 22.28 -6.03
N THR A 417 -47.30 22.99 -4.98
CA THR A 417 -47.43 22.40 -3.63
C THR A 417 -48.44 21.27 -3.59
N THR A 418 -49.63 21.49 -4.17
CA THR A 418 -50.71 20.50 -4.18
C THR A 418 -50.36 19.32 -5.07
N GLU A 419 -49.77 19.59 -6.23
CA GLU A 419 -49.33 18.59 -7.21
C GLU A 419 -48.27 17.67 -6.59
N ALA A 420 -47.35 18.20 -5.78
CA ALA A 420 -46.34 17.41 -5.11
C ALA A 420 -46.95 16.39 -4.13
N TYR A 421 -47.85 16.81 -3.23
CA TYR A 421 -48.50 15.87 -2.31
C TYR A 421 -49.42 14.88 -3.03
N GLN A 422 -50.15 15.32 -4.07
CA GLN A 422 -50.96 14.42 -4.89
C GLN A 422 -50.09 13.36 -5.57
N LYS A 423 -48.93 13.74 -6.12
CA LYS A 423 -48.01 12.79 -6.75
C LYS A 423 -47.39 11.81 -5.75
N TYR A 424 -47.04 12.27 -4.54
CA TYR A 424 -46.65 11.38 -3.45
C TYR A 424 -47.75 10.35 -3.15
N LEU A 425 -49.00 10.77 -3.00
CA LEU A 425 -50.13 9.89 -2.71
C LEU A 425 -50.50 8.95 -3.87
N GLU A 426 -50.24 9.36 -5.12
CA GLU A 426 -50.37 8.50 -6.29
C GLU A 426 -49.36 7.34 -6.24
N LEU A 427 -48.10 7.65 -5.89
CA LEU A 427 -47.02 6.67 -5.81
C LEU A 427 -47.09 5.80 -4.54
N GLN A 428 -47.48 6.40 -3.40
CA GLN A 428 -47.54 5.76 -2.09
C GLN A 428 -48.81 6.15 -1.29
N PRO A 429 -49.99 5.64 -1.68
CA PRO A 429 -51.27 5.99 -1.04
C PRO A 429 -51.40 5.55 0.42
N SER A 430 -50.57 4.59 0.84
CA SER A 430 -50.44 4.09 2.22
C SER A 430 -49.00 4.15 2.73
N GLY A 431 -48.18 5.04 2.16
CA GLY A 431 -46.79 5.23 2.60
C GLY A 431 -46.67 5.95 3.95
N PRO A 432 -45.44 6.05 4.51
CA PRO A 432 -45.20 6.62 5.83
C PRO A 432 -45.75 8.05 6.02
N HIS A 433 -45.75 8.85 4.95
CA HIS A 433 -46.23 10.23 4.94
C HIS A 433 -47.63 10.41 4.35
N ALA A 434 -48.38 9.33 4.08
CA ALA A 434 -49.67 9.43 3.38
C ALA A 434 -50.74 10.19 4.18
N GLU A 435 -50.87 9.92 5.47
CA GLU A 435 -51.83 10.65 6.31
C GLU A 435 -51.46 12.12 6.45
N GLU A 436 -50.17 12.43 6.59
CA GLU A 436 -49.68 13.80 6.63
C GLU A 436 -49.96 14.54 5.31
N ALA A 437 -49.65 13.93 4.17
CA ALA A 437 -49.93 14.52 2.85
C ALA A 437 -51.43 14.80 2.64
N LYS A 438 -52.32 13.89 3.06
CA LYS A 438 -53.79 14.10 3.00
C LYS A 438 -54.25 15.27 3.88
N GLN A 439 -53.70 15.37 5.09
CA GLN A 439 -54.00 16.47 6.00
C GLN A 439 -53.53 17.81 5.43
N MET A 440 -52.32 17.86 4.85
CA MET A 440 -51.79 19.05 4.20
C MET A 440 -52.66 19.49 3.01
N LEU A 441 -53.10 18.56 2.16
CA LEU A 441 -54.02 18.86 1.06
C LEU A 441 -55.38 19.38 1.55
N THR A 442 -55.88 18.86 2.68
CA THR A 442 -57.13 19.35 3.29
C THR A 442 -56.95 20.78 3.80
N ALA A 443 -55.85 21.07 4.48
CA ALA A 443 -55.54 22.39 5.02
C ALA A 443 -55.34 23.44 3.92
N LEU A 444 -54.66 23.09 2.82
CA LEU A 444 -54.46 23.98 1.67
C LEU A 444 -55.76 24.36 0.95
N ASN A 445 -56.77 23.48 1.03
CA ASN A 445 -58.09 23.69 0.44
C ASN A 445 -59.12 24.31 1.41
N ALA A 446 -58.78 24.45 2.70
CA ALA A 446 -59.68 25.03 3.70
C ALA A 446 -59.75 26.57 3.56
N THR A 447 -60.95 27.12 3.43
CA THR A 447 -61.19 28.57 3.52
C THR A 447 -61.18 29.00 4.99
N VAL A 448 -60.33 29.97 5.35
CA VAL A 448 -60.32 30.56 6.68
C VAL A 448 -61.55 31.45 6.86
N GLU A 449 -62.65 30.93 7.43
CA GLU A 449 -63.74 31.78 7.92
C GLU A 449 -63.31 32.45 9.23
N THR A 450 -62.80 33.68 9.15
CA THR A 450 -62.56 34.49 10.36
C THR A 450 -63.84 35.19 10.80
N THR A 451 -64.69 34.54 11.59
CA THR A 451 -65.72 35.26 12.35
C THR A 451 -65.10 35.94 13.57
N TYR A 452 -64.40 37.07 13.38
CA TYR A 452 -64.10 37.99 14.47
C TYR A 452 -65.24 39.01 14.62
N GLY A 453 -66.39 38.52 15.07
CA GLY A 453 -67.57 39.34 15.36
C GLY A 453 -67.42 40.11 16.67
N LYS A 454 -67.13 41.42 16.55
CA LYS A 454 -67.43 42.51 17.48
C LYS A 454 -68.36 42.10 18.65
N LYS A 455 -67.81 41.96 19.87
CA LYS A 455 -68.63 42.08 21.09
C LYS A 455 -69.09 43.53 21.20
N GLY A 456 -70.27 43.82 20.64
CA GLY A 456 -70.97 45.08 20.84
C GLY A 456 -71.22 45.32 22.33
N SER A 457 -70.68 46.43 22.83
CA SER A 457 -70.99 46.99 24.14
C SER A 457 -72.50 47.25 24.26
N LYS A 458 -73.21 46.45 25.06
CA LYS A 458 -74.57 46.80 25.50
C LYS A 458 -74.47 47.88 26.58
N LYS A 459 -74.63 49.15 26.19
CA LYS A 459 -75.22 50.16 27.08
C LYS A 459 -76.70 49.80 27.25
N LYS A 460 -77.20 49.75 28.48
CA LYS A 460 -78.64 49.76 28.78
C LYS A 460 -79.04 51.16 29.29
N PRO A 461 -80.27 51.61 28.96
CA PRO A 461 -80.81 52.91 29.34
C PRO A 461 -81.13 53.01 30.84
#